data_AF-A1C6R6-F1
#
_entry.id   AF-A1C6R6-F1
#
_cell.length_a   1.000
_cell.length_b   1.000
_cell.length_c   1.000
_cell.angle_alpha   90.00
_cell.angle_beta   90.00
_cell.angle_gamma   90.00
#
_symmetry.space_group_name_H-M   'P 1'
#
loop_
_entity.id
_entity.type
_entity.pdbx_description
1 polymer ?
#
loop_
_entity_poly.entity_id
_entity_poly.type
_entity_poly.pdbx_seq_one_letter_code
_entity_poly.pdbx_strand_id
1 'polypeptide(L)'
;MADIRPQKNVYERLRKSVQRFEAHIQGPLRTCITTTEQTKLLYKHRIMLSFDFEAAVSLEHWDDVPRIVDRANPIVDDKLCSVFIDCILRSAAPASNIVQVVKVCMSTSEPVPLQPRILTKRSTLYLAMDASDFLLAESVLDQAILLASDSSHSPDSESGYPREELDWLATTAFNRAVDFYLASADEDCRRWAESAFALADLVKTDGGALGRLLRHNFAKLS
;
A
#
# COMPACT_ATOMS: atom_id res chain seq x y z
N MET A 1 -7.69 -9.79 31.87
CA MET A 1 -6.42 -10.18 31.21
C MET A 1 -6.61 -11.59 30.67
N ALA A 2 -6.90 -11.74 29.37
CA ALA A 2 -7.02 -13.06 28.75
C ALA A 2 -5.63 -13.70 28.65
N ASP A 3 -5.54 -15.02 28.88
CA ASP A 3 -4.28 -15.76 28.83
C ASP A 3 -3.75 -15.79 27.38
N ILE A 4 -2.64 -15.08 27.14
CA ILE A 4 -2.02 -14.88 25.80
C ILE A 4 -1.28 -16.16 25.35
N ARG A 5 -0.92 -17.05 26.28
CA ARG A 5 -0.14 -18.27 26.06
C ARG A 5 -0.79 -19.32 25.14
N PRO A 6 -2.09 -19.66 25.26
CA PRO A 6 -2.73 -20.61 24.36
C PRO A 6 -2.77 -20.13 22.90
N GLN A 7 -2.97 -18.83 22.67
CA GLN A 7 -3.07 -18.26 21.31
C GLN A 7 -1.71 -18.27 20.60
N LYS A 8 -0.62 -17.96 21.32
CA LYS A 8 0.74 -18.04 20.79
C LYS A 8 1.09 -19.46 20.29
N ASN A 9 0.77 -20.47 21.10
CA ASN A 9 0.99 -21.88 20.75
C ASN A 9 0.15 -22.36 19.56
N VAL A 10 -1.00 -21.74 19.28
CA VAL A 10 -1.81 -22.04 18.09
C VAL A 10 -1.14 -21.47 16.84
N TYR A 11 -0.71 -20.21 16.88
CA TYR A 11 -0.03 -19.58 15.75
C TYR A 11 1.29 -20.29 15.40
N GLU A 12 2.11 -20.69 16.37
CA GLU A 12 3.34 -21.45 16.10
C GLU A 12 3.08 -22.80 15.42
N ARG A 13 2.01 -23.51 15.82
CA ARG A 13 1.60 -24.77 15.19
C ARG A 13 1.05 -24.56 13.78
N LEU A 14 0.34 -23.46 13.56
CA LEU A 14 -0.18 -23.07 12.26
C LEU A 14 0.98 -22.82 11.28
N ARG A 15 1.98 -22.02 11.67
CA ARG A 15 3.15 -21.73 10.83
C ARG A 15 3.94 -22.99 10.45
N LYS A 16 4.11 -23.93 11.40
CA LYS A 16 4.69 -25.26 11.10
C LYS A 16 3.86 -26.07 10.10
N SER A 17 2.53 -25.96 10.19
CA SER A 17 1.61 -26.65 9.26
C SER A 17 1.67 -26.05 7.86
N VAL A 18 1.76 -24.72 7.74
CA VAL A 18 1.96 -24.02 6.46
C VAL A 18 3.28 -24.45 5.80
N GLN A 19 4.39 -24.47 6.54
CA GLN A 19 5.69 -24.89 6.00
C GLN A 19 5.66 -26.34 5.46
N ARG A 20 4.98 -27.25 6.16
CA ARG A 20 4.80 -28.64 5.69
C ARG A 20 3.95 -28.70 4.43
N PHE A 21 2.90 -27.90 4.36
CA PHE A 21 2.06 -27.81 3.18
C PHE A 21 2.84 -27.27 1.98
N GLU A 22 3.61 -26.19 2.15
CA GLU A 22 4.47 -25.61 1.12
C GLU A 22 5.47 -26.64 0.57
N ALA A 23 6.15 -27.38 1.44
CA ALA A 23 7.05 -28.46 1.04
C ALA A 23 6.34 -29.56 0.23
N HIS A 24 5.06 -29.82 0.52
CA HIS A 24 4.26 -30.82 -0.17
C HIS A 24 3.73 -30.36 -1.53
N ILE A 25 3.42 -29.06 -1.71
CA ILE A 25 2.86 -28.53 -2.97
C ILE A 25 3.91 -28.19 -4.04
N GLN A 26 5.18 -27.99 -3.67
CA GLN A 26 6.25 -27.66 -4.63
C GLN A 26 6.45 -28.73 -5.72
N GLY A 27 6.24 -30.01 -5.40
CA GLY A 27 6.26 -31.11 -6.38
C GLY A 27 5.04 -31.08 -7.31
N PRO A 28 3.81 -31.20 -6.77
CA PRO A 28 2.57 -31.17 -7.54
C PRO A 28 2.39 -29.95 -8.45
N LEU A 29 2.80 -28.75 -8.02
CA LEU A 29 2.75 -27.54 -8.85
C LEU A 29 3.62 -27.65 -10.12
N ARG A 30 4.69 -28.45 -10.10
CA ARG A 30 5.57 -28.70 -11.26
C ARG A 30 5.06 -29.80 -12.19
N THR A 31 4.25 -30.73 -11.67
CA THR A 31 3.80 -31.93 -12.39
C THR A 31 2.33 -31.91 -12.77
N CYS A 32 1.56 -30.92 -12.33
CA CYS A 32 0.12 -30.86 -12.57
C CYS A 32 -0.18 -30.56 -14.05
N ILE A 33 -1.00 -31.41 -14.67
CA ILE A 33 -1.26 -31.42 -16.12
C ILE A 33 -2.50 -30.58 -16.49
N THR A 34 -3.43 -30.36 -15.54
CA THR A 34 -4.70 -29.70 -15.80
C THR A 34 -4.81 -28.31 -15.16
N THR A 35 -5.29 -27.32 -15.92
CA THR A 35 -5.45 -25.93 -15.46
C THR A 35 -6.37 -25.83 -14.23
N THR A 36 -7.40 -26.68 -14.13
CA THR A 36 -8.35 -26.67 -13.01
C THR A 36 -7.73 -27.12 -11.69
N GLU A 37 -6.83 -28.10 -11.71
CA GLU A 37 -6.14 -28.57 -10.51
C GLU A 37 -5.08 -27.55 -10.04
N GLN A 38 -4.37 -26.94 -10.99
CA GLN A 38 -3.43 -25.84 -10.71
C GLN A 38 -4.13 -24.66 -10.01
N THR A 39 -5.27 -24.20 -10.53
CA THR A 39 -6.03 -23.09 -9.92
C THR A 39 -6.48 -23.41 -8.49
N LYS A 40 -6.94 -24.65 -8.24
CA LYS A 40 -7.33 -25.09 -6.88
C LYS A 40 -6.15 -25.13 -5.92
N LEU A 41 -4.98 -25.55 -6.38
CA LEU A 41 -3.76 -25.56 -5.57
C LEU A 41 -3.28 -24.14 -5.26
N LEU A 42 -3.31 -23.24 -6.25
CA LEU A 42 -2.99 -21.82 -6.05
C LEU A 42 -3.93 -21.16 -5.04
N TYR A 43 -5.24 -21.41 -5.15
CA TYR A 43 -6.22 -20.92 -4.18
C TYR A 43 -5.91 -21.38 -2.74
N LYS A 44 -5.60 -22.67 -2.55
CA LYS A 44 -5.20 -23.20 -1.23
C LYS A 44 -3.90 -22.58 -0.74
N HIS A 45 -2.93 -22.38 -1.63
CA HIS A 45 -1.65 -21.76 -1.28
C HIS A 45 -1.84 -20.31 -0.79
N ARG A 46 -2.69 -19.52 -1.47
CA ARG A 46 -3.04 -18.16 -1.03
C ARG A 46 -3.66 -18.14 0.38
N ILE A 47 -4.58 -19.07 0.67
CA ILE A 47 -5.18 -19.19 2.01
C ILE A 47 -4.13 -19.54 3.07
N MET A 48 -3.19 -20.43 2.75
CA MET A 48 -2.12 -20.76 3.70
C MET A 48 -1.20 -19.57 3.95
N LEU A 49 -0.88 -18.79 2.92
CA LEU A 49 -0.09 -17.57 3.07
C LEU A 49 -0.82 -16.50 3.88
N SER A 50 -2.15 -16.33 3.72
CA SER A 50 -2.91 -15.39 4.55
C SER A 50 -2.82 -15.76 6.04
N PHE A 51 -2.90 -17.05 6.36
CA PHE A 51 -2.77 -17.54 7.73
C PHE A 51 -1.35 -17.43 8.28
N ASP A 52 -0.32 -17.71 7.48
CA ASP A 52 1.09 -17.54 7.90
C ASP A 52 1.41 -16.07 8.16
N PHE A 53 0.89 -15.17 7.32
CA PHE A 53 1.05 -13.73 7.48
C PHE A 53 0.37 -13.22 8.76
N GLU A 54 -0.90 -13.55 8.98
CA GLU A 54 -1.63 -13.18 10.20
C GLU A 54 -0.92 -13.70 11.45
N ALA A 55 -0.42 -14.94 11.40
CA ALA A 55 0.34 -15.54 12.48
C ALA A 55 1.67 -14.81 12.73
N ALA A 56 2.41 -14.44 11.67
CA ALA A 56 3.67 -13.70 11.80
C ALA A 56 3.45 -12.32 12.41
N VAL A 57 2.42 -11.59 11.98
CA VAL A 57 2.04 -10.28 12.52
C VAL A 57 1.59 -10.40 13.98
N SER A 58 0.74 -11.38 14.31
CA SER A 58 0.23 -11.59 15.67
C SER A 58 1.31 -12.02 16.66
N LEU A 59 2.37 -12.68 16.16
CA LEU A 59 3.54 -13.08 16.95
C LEU A 59 4.63 -12.01 16.99
N GLU A 60 4.44 -10.88 16.29
CA GLU A 60 5.44 -9.81 16.13
C GLU A 60 6.77 -10.32 15.51
N HIS A 61 6.70 -11.36 14.69
CA HIS A 61 7.86 -11.91 13.96
C HIS A 61 8.12 -11.08 12.70
N TRP A 62 8.51 -9.81 12.88
CA TRP A 62 8.69 -8.85 11.80
C TRP A 62 9.72 -9.29 10.75
N ASP A 63 10.75 -10.04 11.14
CA ASP A 63 11.77 -10.57 10.23
C ASP A 63 11.22 -11.57 9.19
N ASP A 64 10.07 -12.18 9.48
CA ASP A 64 9.43 -13.14 8.58
C ASP A 64 8.44 -12.48 7.61
N VAL A 65 7.93 -11.29 7.93
CA VAL A 65 6.97 -10.57 7.07
C VAL A 65 7.53 -10.35 5.66
N PRO A 66 8.77 -9.85 5.46
CA PRO A 66 9.37 -9.73 4.14
C PRO A 66 9.40 -11.05 3.37
N ARG A 67 9.77 -12.14 4.04
CA ARG A 67 9.91 -13.47 3.44
C ARG A 67 8.55 -14.01 2.97
N ILE A 68 7.50 -13.80 3.75
CA ILE A 68 6.14 -14.21 3.40
C ILE A 68 5.65 -13.41 2.19
N VAL A 69 5.89 -12.10 2.18
CA VAL A 69 5.51 -11.20 1.08
C VAL A 69 6.21 -11.59 -0.21
N ASP A 70 7.51 -11.87 -0.18
CA ASP A 70 8.28 -12.29 -1.36
C ASP A 70 7.77 -13.63 -1.94
N ARG A 71 7.38 -14.57 -1.07
CA ARG A 71 6.76 -15.83 -1.49
C ARG A 71 5.36 -15.64 -2.08
N ALA A 72 4.61 -14.66 -1.60
CA ALA A 72 3.27 -14.36 -2.07
C ALA A 72 3.25 -13.62 -3.40
N ASN A 73 4.25 -12.76 -3.66
CA ASN A 73 4.34 -11.89 -4.84
C ASN A 73 3.96 -12.55 -6.19
N PRO A 74 4.44 -13.75 -6.58
CA PRO A 74 4.10 -14.34 -7.88
C PRO A 74 2.65 -14.82 -8.00
N ILE A 75 1.92 -14.94 -6.89
CA ILE A 75 0.58 -15.52 -6.85
C ILE A 75 -0.43 -14.61 -6.17
N VAL A 76 -0.05 -13.41 -5.76
CA VAL A 76 -0.91 -12.52 -4.98
C VAL A 76 -2.12 -12.08 -5.81
N ASP A 77 -3.28 -11.99 -5.15
CA ASP A 77 -4.53 -11.49 -5.71
C ASP A 77 -5.15 -10.46 -4.75
N ASP A 78 -6.18 -9.75 -5.19
CA ASP A 78 -6.83 -8.68 -4.42
C ASP A 78 -7.26 -9.16 -3.02
N LYS A 79 -7.68 -10.43 -2.92
CA LYS A 79 -8.12 -11.01 -1.65
C LYS A 79 -6.95 -11.23 -0.69
N LEU A 80 -5.83 -11.75 -1.18
CA LEU A 80 -4.62 -11.91 -0.37
C LEU A 80 -4.04 -10.56 0.03
N CYS A 81 -3.99 -9.59 -0.89
CA CYS A 81 -3.59 -8.21 -0.63
C CYS A 81 -4.43 -7.60 0.50
N SER A 82 -5.75 -7.72 0.41
CA SER A 82 -6.68 -7.20 1.42
C SER A 82 -6.34 -7.73 2.81
N VAL A 83 -6.09 -9.04 2.95
CA VAL A 83 -5.71 -9.63 4.25
C VAL A 83 -4.36 -9.11 4.73
N PHE A 84 -3.34 -9.03 3.87
CA PHE A 84 -2.02 -8.55 4.27
C PHE A 84 -2.06 -7.10 4.76
N ILE A 85 -2.76 -6.24 4.03
CA ILE A 85 -2.95 -4.82 4.36
C ILE A 85 -3.73 -4.68 5.68
N ASP A 86 -4.82 -5.43 5.83
CA ASP A 86 -5.66 -5.45 7.03
C ASP A 86 -4.90 -5.86 8.30
N CYS A 87 -4.08 -6.91 8.20
CA CYS A 87 -3.26 -7.39 9.31
C CYS A 87 -2.14 -6.41 9.67
N ILE A 88 -1.35 -5.97 8.69
CA ILE A 88 -0.12 -5.20 8.99
C ILE A 88 -0.45 -3.80 9.52
N LEU A 89 -1.49 -3.16 8.99
CA LEU A 89 -1.86 -1.79 9.38
C LEU A 89 -2.53 -1.71 10.75
N ARG A 90 -3.15 -2.79 11.21
CA ARG A 90 -3.70 -2.86 12.58
C ARG A 90 -2.68 -3.28 13.62
N SER A 91 -1.46 -3.58 13.20
CA SER A 91 -0.39 -4.04 14.07
C SER A 91 0.58 -2.92 14.42
N ALA A 92 1.45 -3.15 15.40
CA ALA A 92 2.56 -2.26 15.74
C ALA A 92 3.79 -2.51 14.85
N ALA A 93 3.60 -2.90 13.59
CA ALA A 93 4.68 -3.23 12.68
C ALA A 93 5.60 -2.03 12.41
N PRO A 94 6.90 -2.25 12.22
CA PRO A 94 7.80 -1.22 11.72
C PRO A 94 7.35 -0.69 10.35
N ALA A 95 7.57 0.61 10.10
CA ALA A 95 7.18 1.26 8.84
C ALA A 95 7.76 0.57 7.60
N SER A 96 8.98 0.06 7.67
CA SER A 96 9.63 -0.72 6.61
C SER A 96 8.81 -1.94 6.18
N ASN A 97 8.22 -2.66 7.14
CA ASN A 97 7.42 -3.85 6.89
C ASN A 97 6.07 -3.49 6.27
N ILE A 98 5.45 -2.41 6.78
CA ILE A 98 4.18 -1.91 6.24
C ILE A 98 4.37 -1.49 4.78
N VAL A 99 5.42 -0.72 4.48
CA VAL A 99 5.77 -0.23 3.15
C VAL A 99 6.01 -1.38 2.18
N GLN A 100 6.75 -2.42 2.57
CA GLN A 100 6.98 -3.57 1.70
C GLN A 100 5.68 -4.30 1.34
N VAL A 101 4.79 -4.52 2.32
CA VAL A 101 3.50 -5.17 2.11
C VAL A 101 2.64 -4.34 1.16
N VAL A 102 2.54 -3.03 1.42
CA VAL A 102 1.82 -2.06 0.60
C VAL A 102 2.33 -2.08 -0.84
N LYS A 103 3.66 -2.04 -1.05
CA LYS A 103 4.27 -1.99 -2.38
C LYS A 103 3.89 -3.21 -3.24
N VAL A 104 3.95 -4.41 -2.66
CA VAL A 104 3.54 -5.63 -3.36
C VAL A 104 2.05 -5.59 -3.69
N CYS A 105 1.21 -5.17 -2.73
CA CYS A 105 -0.23 -5.10 -2.97
C CYS A 105 -0.64 -4.05 -4.00
N MET A 106 0.09 -2.93 -4.07
CA MET A 106 -0.13 -1.87 -5.06
C MET A 106 0.37 -2.24 -6.45
N SER A 107 1.33 -3.17 -6.56
CA SER A 107 1.90 -3.59 -7.84
C SER A 107 0.98 -4.56 -8.61
N THR A 108 -0.02 -5.13 -7.95
CA THR A 108 -0.77 -6.30 -8.46
C THR A 108 -2.20 -6.03 -8.90
N SER A 109 -2.73 -4.85 -8.63
CA SER A 109 -4.13 -4.54 -8.92
C SER A 109 -4.25 -3.32 -9.83
N GLU A 110 -5.05 -3.46 -10.90
CA GLU A 110 -5.89 -2.35 -11.37
C GLU A 110 -6.60 -1.71 -10.16
N PRO A 111 -6.92 -0.41 -10.21
CA PRO A 111 -7.24 0.35 -9.02
C PRO A 111 -8.59 -0.07 -8.42
N VAL A 112 -8.59 -1.07 -7.57
CA VAL A 112 -9.74 -1.43 -6.74
C VAL A 112 -9.68 -0.59 -5.46
N PRO A 113 -10.81 -0.02 -4.99
CA PRO A 113 -10.83 0.67 -3.72
C PRO A 113 -10.64 -0.38 -2.62
N LEU A 114 -9.44 -0.44 -2.05
CA LEU A 114 -9.26 -0.93 -0.69
C LEU A 114 -10.32 -0.24 0.17
N GLN A 115 -11.06 -1.01 0.98
CA GLN A 115 -12.18 -0.46 1.74
C GLN A 115 -11.74 0.85 2.44
N PRO A 116 -12.55 1.93 2.40
CA PRO A 116 -12.18 3.25 2.91
C PRO A 116 -11.69 3.27 4.37
N ARG A 117 -11.91 2.19 5.12
CA ARG A 117 -11.62 2.08 6.56
C ARG A 117 -10.17 1.73 6.89
N ILE A 118 -9.32 1.31 5.93
CA ILE A 118 -8.03 0.70 6.30
C ILE A 118 -6.84 1.35 5.61
N LEU A 119 -6.92 1.73 4.33
CA LEU A 119 -5.83 2.42 3.67
C LEU A 119 -6.35 3.40 2.62
N THR A 120 -6.30 4.70 2.93
CA THR A 120 -6.41 5.76 1.93
C THR A 120 -5.01 6.11 1.40
N LYS A 121 -4.91 6.74 0.23
CA LYS A 121 -3.63 7.13 -0.37
C LYS A 121 -2.78 7.98 0.60
N ARG A 122 -3.42 8.76 1.46
CA ARG A 122 -2.84 9.52 2.58
C ARG A 122 -2.13 8.64 3.58
N SER A 123 -2.80 7.62 4.12
CA SER A 123 -2.15 6.71 5.06
C SER A 123 -0.96 6.01 4.41
N THR A 124 -1.08 5.62 3.13
CA THR A 124 0.01 5.01 2.39
C THR A 124 1.20 5.94 2.20
N LEU A 125 0.94 7.20 1.82
CA LEU A 125 1.98 8.20 1.62
C LEU A 125 2.72 8.48 2.93
N TYR A 126 1.98 8.67 4.03
CA TYR A 126 2.57 8.86 5.35
C TYR A 126 3.50 7.73 5.74
N LEU A 127 3.09 6.47 5.54
CA LEU A 127 3.89 5.30 5.85
C LEU A 127 5.14 5.20 4.98
N ALA A 128 5.02 5.48 3.68
CA ALA A 128 6.15 5.52 2.76
C ALA A 128 7.18 6.59 3.16
N MET A 129 6.69 7.76 3.57
CA MET A 129 7.52 8.86 4.06
C MET A 129 8.23 8.52 5.37
N ASP A 130 7.53 7.93 6.33
CA ASP A 130 8.10 7.51 7.62
C ASP A 130 9.20 6.44 7.43
N ALA A 131 8.98 5.50 6.50
CA ALA A 131 10.00 4.50 6.15
C ALA A 131 11.12 5.03 5.25
N SER A 132 11.09 6.31 4.84
CA SER A 132 12.01 6.90 3.87
C SER A 132 12.04 6.20 2.50
N ASP A 133 10.95 5.53 2.09
CA ASP A 133 10.80 4.94 0.75
C ASP A 133 10.17 5.97 -0.19
N PHE A 134 11.00 6.88 -0.69
CA PHE A 134 10.56 7.98 -1.55
C PHE A 134 9.97 7.51 -2.88
N LEU A 135 10.40 6.36 -3.39
CA LEU A 135 9.86 5.80 -4.63
C LEU A 135 8.42 5.31 -4.45
N LEU A 136 8.12 4.65 -3.32
CA LEU A 136 6.75 4.30 -3.00
C LEU A 136 5.91 5.56 -2.77
N ALA A 137 6.45 6.55 -2.07
CA ALA A 137 5.75 7.80 -1.78
C ALA A 137 5.35 8.54 -3.07
N GLU A 138 6.27 8.65 -4.03
CA GLU A 138 6.00 9.22 -5.35
C GLU A 138 4.96 8.39 -6.13
N SER A 139 5.08 7.06 -6.13
CA SER A 139 4.10 6.18 -6.79
C SER A 139 2.69 6.33 -6.22
N VAL A 140 2.56 6.56 -4.91
CA VAL A 140 1.27 6.84 -4.27
C VAL A 140 0.66 8.15 -4.79
N LEU A 141 1.47 9.20 -4.95
CA LEU A 141 1.04 10.48 -5.52
C LEU A 141 0.59 10.31 -6.98
N ASP A 142 1.37 9.63 -7.81
CA ASP A 142 1.06 9.39 -9.22
C ASP A 142 -0.25 8.62 -9.39
N GLN A 143 -0.43 7.55 -8.60
CA GLN A 143 -1.69 6.80 -8.61
C GLN A 143 -2.87 7.64 -8.13
N ALA A 144 -2.68 8.49 -7.12
CA ALA A 144 -3.74 9.39 -6.66
C ALA A 144 -4.16 10.38 -7.76
N ILE A 145 -3.19 10.96 -8.47
CA ILE A 145 -3.43 11.86 -9.61
C ILE A 145 -4.20 11.14 -10.72
N LEU A 146 -3.77 9.94 -11.11
CA LEU A 146 -4.44 9.15 -12.15
C LEU A 146 -5.89 8.86 -11.77
N LEU A 147 -6.14 8.37 -10.56
CA LEU A 147 -7.49 8.01 -10.11
C LEU A 147 -8.42 9.21 -9.96
N ALA A 148 -7.90 10.30 -9.42
CA ALA A 148 -8.68 11.54 -9.31
C ALA A 148 -9.01 12.10 -10.69
N SER A 149 -8.09 12.02 -11.65
CA SER A 149 -8.31 12.44 -13.04
C SER A 149 -9.38 11.59 -13.73
N ASP A 150 -9.31 10.26 -13.61
CA ASP A 150 -10.29 9.34 -14.22
C ASP A 150 -11.70 9.51 -13.63
N SER A 151 -11.80 9.71 -12.31
CA SER A 151 -13.08 9.96 -11.62
C SER A 151 -13.73 11.29 -12.03
N SER A 152 -12.97 12.18 -12.68
CA SER A 152 -13.40 13.53 -13.05
C SER A 152 -14.25 13.57 -14.34
N HIS A 153 -14.27 12.46 -15.10
CA HIS A 153 -14.89 12.34 -16.43
C HIS A 153 -16.27 11.66 -16.43
N SER A 154 -16.74 11.09 -15.30
CA SER A 154 -18.06 10.46 -15.18
C SER A 154 -19.05 11.36 -14.41
N PRO A 155 -20.00 12.03 -15.09
CA PRO A 155 -20.92 12.98 -14.45
C PRO A 155 -21.95 12.34 -13.50
N ASP A 156 -22.05 11.01 -13.48
CA ASP A 156 -23.02 10.25 -12.67
C ASP A 156 -22.42 9.62 -11.39
N SER A 157 -21.16 9.90 -11.06
CA SER A 157 -20.50 9.31 -9.89
C SER A 157 -20.53 10.28 -8.69
N GLU A 158 -21.47 10.07 -7.77
CA GLU A 158 -21.43 10.64 -6.40
C GLU A 158 -20.19 10.18 -5.58
N SER A 159 -19.30 9.41 -6.21
CA SER A 159 -18.09 8.79 -5.65
C SER A 159 -16.80 9.29 -6.32
N GLY A 160 -16.67 10.61 -6.52
CA GLY A 160 -15.40 11.20 -6.93
C GLY A 160 -14.29 10.98 -5.90
N TYR A 161 -13.03 11.19 -6.29
CA TYR A 161 -11.91 11.10 -5.35
C TYR A 161 -12.10 12.11 -4.18
N PRO A 162 -11.93 11.71 -2.90
CA PRO A 162 -12.27 12.57 -1.77
C PRO A 162 -11.48 13.88 -1.77
N ARG A 163 -12.17 15.01 -1.60
CA ARG A 163 -11.55 16.35 -1.59
C ARG A 163 -10.52 16.49 -0.48
N GLU A 164 -10.88 16.07 0.73
CA GLU A 164 -10.02 16.17 1.91
C GLU A 164 -8.72 15.39 1.71
N GLU A 165 -8.80 14.29 0.95
CA GLU A 165 -7.63 13.49 0.60
C GLU A 165 -6.73 14.22 -0.41
N LEU A 166 -7.30 14.88 -1.43
CA LEU A 166 -6.53 15.70 -2.38
C LEU A 166 -5.85 16.89 -1.70
N ASP A 167 -6.59 17.64 -0.88
CA ASP A 167 -6.06 18.77 -0.12
C ASP A 167 -4.87 18.32 0.75
N TRP A 168 -5.04 17.18 1.42
CA TRP A 168 -4.01 16.63 2.29
C TRP A 168 -2.78 16.15 1.49
N LEU A 169 -2.98 15.42 0.40
CA LEU A 169 -1.88 14.92 -0.45
C LEU A 169 -1.11 16.08 -1.08
N ALA A 170 -1.80 17.09 -1.62
CA ALA A 170 -1.19 18.27 -2.21
C ALA A 170 -0.34 19.04 -1.19
N THR A 171 -0.88 19.30 -0.01
CA THR A 171 -0.16 20.00 1.06
C THR A 171 1.06 19.22 1.53
N THR A 172 0.94 17.89 1.66
CA THR A 172 2.03 17.03 2.11
C THR A 172 3.14 16.93 1.07
N ALA A 173 2.78 16.78 -0.21
CA ALA A 173 3.75 16.79 -1.30
C ALA A 173 4.49 18.14 -1.38
N PHE A 174 3.78 19.25 -1.17
CA PHE A 174 4.41 20.58 -1.14
C PHE A 174 5.37 20.76 0.04
N ASN A 175 4.96 20.37 1.25
CA ASN A 175 5.85 20.42 2.42
C ASN A 175 7.11 19.60 2.18
N ARG A 176 6.98 18.44 1.52
CA ARG A 176 8.12 17.61 1.17
C ARG A 176 9.02 18.26 0.11
N ALA A 177 8.45 18.97 -0.86
CA ALA A 177 9.23 19.78 -1.80
C ALA A 177 10.06 20.85 -1.08
N VAL A 178 9.48 21.51 -0.05
CA VAL A 178 10.21 22.47 0.79
C VAL A 178 11.36 21.79 1.54
N ASP A 179 11.15 20.58 2.10
CA ASP A 179 12.24 19.83 2.74
C ASP A 179 13.40 19.55 1.75
N PHE A 180 13.08 19.19 0.50
CA PHE A 180 14.09 18.98 -0.54
C PHE A 180 14.80 20.28 -0.95
N TYR A 181 14.08 21.40 -1.01
CA TYR A 181 14.69 22.72 -1.21
C TYR A 181 15.70 23.05 -0.11
N LEU A 182 15.33 22.83 1.16
CA LEU A 182 16.23 23.03 2.31
C LEU A 182 17.47 22.12 2.27
N ALA A 183 17.33 20.94 1.66
CA ALA A 183 18.43 20.00 1.44
C ALA A 183 19.22 20.26 0.15
N SER A 184 18.91 21.33 -0.61
CA SER A 184 19.51 21.65 -1.92
C SER A 184 19.36 20.53 -2.96
N ALA A 185 18.28 19.76 -2.87
CA ALA A 185 17.91 18.72 -3.84
C ALA A 185 16.90 19.30 -4.85
N ASP A 186 17.37 20.17 -5.74
CA ASP A 186 16.51 21.00 -6.61
C ASP A 186 15.60 20.18 -7.55
N GLU A 187 16.10 19.06 -8.07
CA GLU A 187 15.32 18.18 -8.96
C GLU A 187 14.19 17.49 -8.19
N ASP A 188 14.45 16.96 -6.99
CA ASP A 188 13.42 16.33 -6.15
C ASP A 188 12.41 17.36 -5.65
N CYS A 189 12.87 18.56 -5.28
CA CYS A 189 12.03 19.70 -4.95
C CYS A 189 11.03 20.01 -6.08
N ARG A 190 11.51 20.12 -7.32
CA ARG A 190 10.66 20.42 -8.48
C ARG A 190 9.63 19.31 -8.72
N ARG A 191 10.06 18.04 -8.74
CA ARG A 191 9.16 16.89 -8.96
C ARG A 191 8.02 16.85 -7.94
N TRP A 192 8.34 17.00 -6.66
CA TRP A 192 7.34 16.98 -5.59
C TRP A 192 6.41 18.20 -5.60
N ALA A 193 6.92 19.37 -5.98
CA ALA A 193 6.10 20.56 -6.17
C ALA A 193 5.12 20.40 -7.34
N GLU A 194 5.54 19.81 -8.46
CA GLU A 194 4.68 19.53 -9.60
C GLU A 194 3.56 18.55 -9.25
N SER A 195 3.86 17.46 -8.54
CA SER A 195 2.84 16.54 -8.02
C SER A 195 1.85 17.26 -7.09
N ALA A 196 2.34 18.15 -6.22
CA ALA A 196 1.49 18.95 -5.33
C ALA A 196 0.53 19.85 -6.09
N PHE A 197 0.99 20.49 -7.17
CA PHE A 197 0.14 21.33 -8.01
C PHE A 197 -0.91 20.50 -8.75
N ALA A 198 -0.52 19.36 -9.33
CA ALA A 198 -1.44 18.47 -10.04
C ALA A 198 -2.59 18.01 -9.12
N LEU A 199 -2.27 17.61 -7.88
CA LEU A 199 -3.27 17.23 -6.88
C LEU A 199 -4.18 18.39 -6.47
N ALA A 200 -3.63 19.59 -6.30
CA ALA A 200 -4.41 20.77 -5.96
C ALA A 200 -5.35 21.21 -7.10
N ASP A 201 -4.91 21.10 -8.35
CA ASP A 201 -5.68 21.47 -9.54
C ASP A 201 -6.86 20.50 -9.80
N LEU A 202 -6.82 19.30 -9.21
CA LEU A 202 -7.91 18.32 -9.23
C LEU A 202 -9.05 18.66 -8.25
N VAL A 203 -8.84 19.60 -7.32
CA VAL A 203 -9.88 20.07 -6.39
C VAL A 203 -10.82 21.03 -7.12
N LYS A 204 -11.95 20.53 -7.62
CA LYS A 204 -12.87 21.33 -8.45
C LYS A 204 -13.67 22.40 -7.67
N THR A 205 -13.85 22.22 -6.37
CA THR A 205 -14.80 23.02 -5.57
C THR A 205 -14.21 24.29 -4.95
N ASP A 206 -12.89 24.44 -4.95
CA ASP A 206 -12.22 25.60 -4.34
C ASP A 206 -11.90 26.72 -5.34
N GLY A 207 -12.29 26.55 -6.61
CA GLY A 207 -11.97 27.47 -7.70
C GLY A 207 -10.46 27.60 -7.96
N GLY A 208 -9.67 26.55 -7.69
CA GLY A 208 -8.22 26.51 -7.86
C GLY A 208 -7.45 27.34 -6.83
N ALA A 209 -8.04 27.60 -5.67
CA ALA A 209 -7.43 28.44 -4.63
C ALA A 209 -6.14 27.80 -4.07
N LEU A 210 -6.18 26.50 -3.78
CA LEU A 210 -5.02 25.77 -3.27
C LEU A 210 -3.88 25.77 -4.30
N GLY A 211 -4.18 25.44 -5.57
CA GLY A 211 -3.18 25.42 -6.65
C GLY A 211 -2.46 26.77 -6.82
N ARG A 212 -3.21 27.88 -6.81
CA ARG A 212 -2.63 29.23 -6.86
C ARG A 212 -1.74 29.52 -5.66
N LEU A 213 -2.16 29.14 -4.45
CA LEU A 213 -1.39 29.36 -3.23
C LEU A 213 -0.07 28.61 -3.26
N LEU A 214 -0.08 27.33 -3.65
CA LEU A 214 1.13 26.50 -3.70
C LEU A 214 2.12 27.04 -4.74
N ARG A 215 1.65 27.40 -5.95
CA ARG A 215 2.51 27.97 -7.01
C ARG A 215 3.10 29.33 -6.59
N HIS A 216 2.31 30.18 -5.93
CA HIS A 216 2.79 31.45 -5.39
C HIS A 216 3.88 31.27 -4.32
N ASN A 217 3.72 30.29 -3.44
CA ASN A 217 4.73 29.99 -2.43
C ASN A 217 5.99 29.39 -3.04
N PHE A 218 5.86 28.51 -4.04
CA PHE A 218 6.99 27.94 -4.76
C PHE A 218 7.84 29.00 -5.46
N ALA A 219 7.21 30.00 -6.09
CA ALA A 219 7.90 31.12 -6.73
C ALA A 219 8.73 31.99 -5.76
N LYS A 220 8.54 31.85 -4.45
CA LYS A 220 9.37 32.51 -3.42
C LYS A 220 10.58 31.67 -2.98
N LEU A 221 10.60 30.38 -3.34
CA LEU A 221 11.68 29.45 -3.04
C LEU A 221 12.73 29.42 -4.15
N SER A 222 12.42 29.96 -5.34
CA SER A 222 13.33 30.08 -6.49
C SER A 222 14.16 31.34 -6.46
#